data_AF-V6ICB6-F1
#
_entry.id   AF-V6ICB6-F1
#
_cell.length_a   1.000
_cell.length_b   1.000
_cell.length_c   1.000
_cell.angle_alpha   90.00
_cell.angle_beta   90.00
_cell.angle_gamma   90.00
#
_symmetry.space_group_name_H-M   'P 1'
#
loop_
_entity.id
_entity.type
_entity.pdbx_description
1 polymer ?
#
loop_
_entity_poly.entity_id
_entity_poly.type
_entity_poly.pdbx_seq_one_letter_code
_entity_poly.pdbx_strand_id
1 'polypeptide(L)'
;MNKNQSKIIKYSVFIILLAAFADCIKSNSGKVPPLFASNVTPYTPADLGIQTPPADSILSTLPAISDNERLAIEEAFRLMNENDQLDQKFVKESSMASRDVLFNRPLTDTELEAKVEAELKGQSYPTPTYGTEQQILLQESQAADVFYGKVENDLPNMTVPQLVKVRENFTLSLVMIRFIIDYGNTSDGVPISFLVMAREKAVAIRQKVNLELIKRGVKSL
;
A
#
# COMPACT_ATOMS: atom_id res chain seq x y z
N MET A 1 22.70 0.64 -21.32
CA MET A 1 21.45 0.29 -20.59
C MET A 1 20.36 1.28 -20.97
N ASN A 2 19.20 0.77 -21.38
CA ASN A 2 18.22 1.46 -22.21
C ASN A 2 17.35 2.46 -21.39
N LYS A 3 17.27 3.73 -21.83
CA LYS A 3 16.60 4.85 -21.12
C LYS A 3 15.09 4.64 -20.87
N ASN A 4 14.48 3.59 -21.42
CA ASN A 4 13.07 3.27 -21.24
C ASN A 4 12.76 2.42 -20.00
N GLN A 5 13.74 1.76 -19.37
CA GLN A 5 13.49 0.98 -18.13
C GLN A 5 13.33 1.86 -16.88
N SER A 6 13.87 3.08 -16.88
CA SER A 6 13.77 4.01 -15.73
C SER A 6 12.36 4.58 -15.52
N LYS A 7 11.49 4.57 -16.54
CA LYS A 7 10.11 5.08 -16.41
C LYS A 7 9.14 4.07 -15.78
N ILE A 8 9.41 2.78 -15.91
CA ILE A 8 8.52 1.72 -15.36
C ILE A 8 8.71 1.60 -13.83
N ILE A 9 9.89 1.94 -13.32
CA ILE A 9 10.22 1.92 -11.88
C ILE A 9 9.58 3.12 -11.12
N LYS A 10 9.08 4.15 -11.82
CA LYS A 10 8.47 5.32 -11.16
C LYS A 10 7.06 5.09 -10.61
N TYR A 11 6.39 4.00 -10.99
CA TYR A 11 5.05 3.63 -10.49
C TYR A 11 5.10 2.55 -9.41
N SER A 12 6.28 2.25 -8.90
CA SER A 12 6.59 1.14 -7.99
C SER A 12 6.16 1.35 -6.52
N VAL A 13 5.20 2.21 -6.20
CA VAL A 13 4.66 2.26 -4.82
C VAL A 13 3.89 0.98 -4.48
N PHE A 14 3.35 0.29 -5.48
CA PHE A 14 2.86 -1.08 -5.34
C PHE A 14 3.98 -2.05 -4.92
N ILE A 15 5.24 -1.75 -5.25
CA ILE A 15 6.43 -2.53 -4.88
C ILE A 15 6.97 -2.12 -3.51
N ILE A 16 6.75 -0.89 -3.01
CA ILE A 16 7.22 -0.55 -1.64
C ILE A 16 6.39 -1.28 -0.58
N LEU A 17 5.09 -1.48 -0.83
CA LEU A 17 4.19 -2.28 0.03
C LEU A 17 4.19 -3.78 -0.28
N LEU A 18 4.78 -4.28 -1.38
CA LEU A 18 4.88 -5.72 -1.66
C LEU A 18 6.32 -6.27 -1.61
N ALA A 19 7.34 -5.49 -1.94
CA ALA A 19 8.73 -5.95 -1.87
C ALA A 19 9.24 -6.04 -0.43
N ALA A 20 8.74 -5.21 0.49
CA ALA A 20 8.98 -5.43 1.92
C ALA A 20 8.34 -6.74 2.44
N PHE A 21 7.36 -7.28 1.69
CA PHE A 21 6.58 -8.47 2.06
C PHE A 21 7.11 -9.76 1.40
N ALA A 22 7.98 -9.66 0.39
CA ALA A 22 8.39 -10.79 -0.44
C ALA A 22 9.72 -11.45 -0.01
N ASP A 23 10.63 -10.69 0.60
CA ASP A 23 12.03 -11.17 0.76
C ASP A 23 12.35 -11.86 2.11
N CYS A 24 11.38 -12.10 3.01
CA CYS A 24 11.71 -12.73 4.31
C CYS A 24 10.62 -13.51 5.06
N ILE A 25 9.58 -14.03 4.41
CA ILE A 25 8.53 -14.78 5.12
C ILE A 25 8.28 -16.14 4.46
N LYS A 26 8.57 -17.22 5.20
CA LYS A 26 8.28 -18.61 4.79
C LYS A 26 6.77 -18.80 4.63
N SER A 27 6.34 -19.45 3.54
CA SER A 27 4.96 -19.95 3.36
C SER A 27 4.57 -20.76 4.61
N ASN A 28 3.41 -20.45 5.18
CA ASN A 28 2.85 -21.13 6.33
C ASN A 28 1.35 -21.37 6.11
N SER A 29 0.92 -22.59 6.39
CA SER A 29 -0.45 -23.08 6.26
C SER A 29 -1.37 -22.61 7.40
N GLY A 30 -1.47 -21.29 7.59
CA GLY A 30 -2.34 -20.68 8.58
C GLY A 30 -3.79 -20.52 8.10
N LYS A 31 -4.71 -20.26 9.04
CA LYS A 31 -6.15 -20.20 8.75
C LYS A 31 -6.45 -18.94 7.93
N VAL A 32 -7.09 -19.16 6.77
CA VAL A 32 -7.62 -18.13 5.88
C VAL A 32 -8.44 -17.12 6.71
N PRO A 33 -8.12 -15.81 6.68
CA PRO A 33 -9.02 -14.80 7.23
C PRO A 33 -10.37 -14.95 6.53
N PRO A 34 -11.50 -14.74 7.22
CA PRO A 34 -12.83 -14.92 6.64
C PRO A 34 -13.12 -13.77 5.66
N LEU A 35 -12.39 -13.71 4.56
CA LEU A 35 -12.58 -12.74 3.49
C LEU A 35 -13.45 -13.29 2.37
N PHE A 36 -13.62 -14.61 2.30
CA PHE A 36 -14.39 -15.26 1.24
C PHE A 36 -15.20 -16.44 1.78
N ALA A 37 -16.12 -16.19 2.71
CA ALA A 37 -17.37 -16.93 2.63
C ALA A 37 -18.07 -16.40 1.37
N SER A 38 -18.27 -17.26 0.38
CA SER A 38 -18.91 -16.92 -0.90
C SER A 38 -20.12 -15.99 -0.69
N ASN A 39 -20.12 -14.82 -1.37
CA ASN A 39 -21.15 -13.77 -1.37
C ASN A 39 -20.96 -12.55 -0.43
N VAL A 40 -19.78 -12.30 0.15
CA VAL A 40 -19.51 -11.03 0.85
C VAL A 40 -18.76 -10.07 -0.07
N THR A 41 -19.36 -8.90 -0.34
CA THR A 41 -18.76 -7.85 -1.18
C THR A 41 -17.43 -7.40 -0.56
N PRO A 42 -16.30 -7.49 -1.28
CA PRO A 42 -15.00 -7.09 -0.75
C PRO A 42 -14.97 -5.56 -0.66
N TYR A 43 -14.94 -5.02 0.56
CA TYR A 43 -14.83 -3.60 0.93
C TYR A 43 -15.76 -2.60 0.20
N THR A 44 -16.60 -1.91 0.97
CA THR A 44 -17.36 -0.76 0.44
C THR A 44 -16.41 0.40 0.12
N PRO A 45 -16.78 1.34 -0.78
CA PRO A 45 -15.99 2.55 -0.99
C PRO A 45 -15.69 3.31 0.30
N ALA A 46 -16.62 3.32 1.25
CA ALA A 46 -16.45 3.96 2.55
C ALA A 46 -15.36 3.29 3.40
N ASP A 47 -15.24 1.96 3.35
CA ASP A 47 -14.17 1.22 4.06
C ASP A 47 -12.79 1.63 3.57
N LEU A 48 -12.68 1.95 2.27
CA LEU A 48 -11.47 2.43 1.60
C LEU A 48 -11.22 3.94 1.80
N GLY A 49 -12.10 4.65 2.51
CA GLY A 49 -12.04 6.11 2.66
C GLY A 49 -12.47 6.88 1.42
N ILE A 50 -13.05 6.22 0.42
CA ILE A 50 -13.61 6.86 -0.78
C ILE A 50 -14.98 7.41 -0.41
N GLN A 51 -15.05 8.73 -0.22
CA GLN A 51 -16.32 9.40 0.08
C GLN A 51 -17.26 9.35 -1.13
N THR A 52 -18.55 9.13 -0.85
CA THR A 52 -19.60 9.28 -1.85
C THR A 52 -19.69 10.76 -2.25
N PRO A 53 -19.44 11.10 -3.53
CA PRO A 53 -19.55 12.49 -3.97
C PRO A 53 -21.01 12.97 -3.88
N PRO A 54 -21.24 14.27 -3.64
CA PRO A 54 -22.56 14.87 -3.78
C PRO A 54 -23.18 14.57 -5.16
N ALA A 55 -24.51 14.45 -5.22
CA ALA A 55 -25.20 14.05 -6.46
C ALA A 55 -24.96 15.03 -7.63
N ASP A 56 -24.76 16.31 -7.32
CA ASP A 56 -24.47 17.40 -8.24
C ASP A 56 -22.98 17.55 -8.61
N SER A 57 -22.09 16.77 -7.98
CA SER A 57 -20.66 16.81 -8.28
C SER A 57 -20.34 16.07 -9.58
N ILE A 58 -19.43 16.62 -10.40
CA ILE A 58 -18.90 15.90 -11.58
C ILE A 58 -18.29 14.54 -11.23
N LEU A 59 -17.82 14.37 -9.98
CA LEU A 59 -17.26 13.11 -9.50
C LEU A 59 -18.31 12.00 -9.36
N SER A 60 -19.61 12.32 -9.35
CA SER A 60 -20.70 11.33 -9.33
C SER A 60 -20.89 10.62 -10.68
N THR A 61 -20.24 11.12 -11.74
CA THR A 61 -20.36 10.57 -13.10
C THR A 61 -19.56 9.29 -13.32
N LEU A 62 -18.61 8.98 -12.44
CA LEU A 62 -17.83 7.73 -12.47
C LEU A 62 -18.23 6.85 -11.30
N PRO A 63 -18.23 5.50 -11.46
CA PRO A 63 -18.48 4.61 -10.34
C PRO A 63 -17.43 4.81 -9.24
N ALA A 64 -17.81 4.64 -7.97
CA ALA A 64 -16.87 4.75 -6.86
C ALA A 64 -15.75 3.68 -6.96
N ILE A 65 -16.12 2.46 -7.33
CA ILE A 65 -15.26 1.33 -7.70
C ILE A 65 -15.90 0.69 -8.96
N SER A 66 -15.14 0.64 -10.05
CA SER A 66 -15.50 0.05 -11.35
C SER A 66 -15.43 -1.48 -11.33
N ASP A 67 -16.02 -2.13 -12.32
CA ASP A 67 -15.99 -3.60 -12.42
C ASP A 67 -14.56 -4.11 -12.67
N ASN A 68 -13.76 -3.40 -13.46
CA ASN A 68 -12.34 -3.72 -13.66
C ASN A 68 -11.54 -3.67 -12.35
N GLU A 69 -11.83 -2.69 -11.48
CA GLU A 69 -11.22 -2.63 -10.16
C GLU A 69 -11.67 -3.78 -9.27
N ARG A 70 -12.94 -4.18 -9.32
CA ARG A 70 -13.44 -5.34 -8.57
C ARG A 70 -12.72 -6.62 -9.01
N LEU A 71 -12.62 -6.85 -10.31
CA LEU A 71 -11.89 -8.00 -10.86
C LEU A 71 -10.41 -7.98 -10.46
N ALA A 72 -9.77 -6.81 -10.48
CA ALA A 72 -8.38 -6.69 -10.05
C ALA A 72 -8.21 -7.00 -8.55
N ILE A 73 -9.16 -6.57 -7.71
CA ILE A 73 -9.17 -6.89 -6.27
C ILE A 73 -9.32 -8.39 -6.05
N GLU A 74 -10.31 -9.02 -6.72
CA GLU A 74 -10.55 -10.45 -6.63
C GLU A 74 -9.34 -11.26 -7.08
N GLU A 75 -8.71 -10.87 -8.19
CA GLU A 75 -7.51 -11.51 -8.71
C GLU A 75 -6.31 -11.34 -7.77
N ALA A 76 -6.10 -10.14 -7.22
CA ALA A 76 -5.04 -9.89 -6.27
C ALA A 76 -5.19 -10.76 -5.01
N PHE A 77 -6.41 -10.85 -4.47
CA PHE A 77 -6.69 -11.71 -3.32
C PHE A 77 -6.57 -13.19 -3.66
N ARG A 78 -7.02 -13.63 -4.85
CA ARG A 78 -6.83 -15.00 -5.32
C ARG A 78 -5.35 -15.36 -5.35
N LEU A 79 -4.52 -14.52 -5.95
CA LEU A 79 -3.07 -14.71 -6.02
C LEU A 79 -2.43 -14.71 -4.62
N MET A 80 -2.82 -13.79 -3.75
CA MET A 80 -2.34 -13.80 -2.36
C MET A 80 -2.73 -15.09 -1.63
N ASN A 81 -3.93 -15.60 -1.86
CA ASN A 81 -4.39 -16.86 -1.27
C ASN A 81 -3.57 -18.05 -1.78
N GLU A 82 -3.32 -18.10 -3.09
CA GLU A 82 -2.51 -19.15 -3.73
C GLU A 82 -1.05 -19.14 -3.26
N ASN A 83 -0.57 -18.01 -2.74
CA ASN A 83 0.78 -17.85 -2.19
C ASN A 83 0.81 -17.90 -0.64
N ASP A 84 -0.26 -18.34 0.03
CA ASP A 84 -0.39 -18.35 1.50
C ASP A 84 -0.21 -16.97 2.18
N GLN A 85 -0.44 -15.89 1.44
CA GLN A 85 -0.33 -14.50 1.90
C GLN A 85 -1.66 -13.93 2.44
N LEU A 86 -2.77 -14.66 2.24
CA LEU A 86 -4.01 -14.44 2.98
C LEU A 86 -4.04 -15.32 4.23
N ASP A 87 -3.12 -15.05 5.12
CA ASP A 87 -3.08 -15.64 6.45
C ASP A 87 -2.88 -14.53 7.49
N GLN A 88 -3.63 -14.59 8.59
CA GLN A 88 -3.55 -13.53 9.60
C GLN A 88 -2.16 -13.46 10.24
N LYS A 89 -1.48 -14.60 10.40
CA LYS A 89 -0.12 -14.60 10.94
C LYS A 89 0.84 -13.97 9.92
N PHE A 90 0.75 -14.31 8.64
CA PHE A 90 1.54 -13.66 7.58
C PHE A 90 1.38 -12.12 7.61
N VAL A 91 0.15 -11.62 7.66
CA VAL A 91 -0.12 -10.17 7.65
C VAL A 91 0.45 -9.48 8.89
N LYS A 92 0.38 -10.11 10.07
CA LYS A 92 0.98 -9.59 11.30
C LYS A 92 2.51 -9.55 11.22
N GLU A 93 3.12 -10.67 10.83
CA GLU A 93 4.58 -10.77 10.68
C GLU A 93 5.10 -9.72 9.69
N SER A 94 4.37 -9.50 8.59
CA SER A 94 4.77 -8.49 7.63
C SER A 94 4.55 -7.04 8.10
N SER A 95 3.49 -6.80 8.87
CA SER A 95 3.30 -5.50 9.53
C SER A 95 4.43 -5.19 10.50
N MET A 96 4.90 -6.18 11.26
CA MET A 96 6.05 -6.05 12.15
C MET A 96 7.36 -5.80 11.37
N ALA A 97 7.61 -6.56 10.31
CA ALA A 97 8.78 -6.34 9.46
C ALA A 97 8.76 -4.94 8.79
N SER A 98 7.59 -4.48 8.36
CA SER A 98 7.42 -3.14 7.78
C SER A 98 7.68 -2.05 8.80
N ARG A 99 7.28 -2.24 10.07
CA ARG A 99 7.62 -1.33 11.17
C ARG A 99 9.14 -1.24 11.32
N ASP A 100 9.85 -2.36 11.30
CA ASP A 100 11.31 -2.34 11.43
C ASP A 100 11.96 -1.52 10.32
N VAL A 101 11.51 -1.64 9.07
CA VAL A 101 12.01 -0.85 7.95
C VAL A 101 11.72 0.65 8.12
N LEU A 102 10.52 1.00 8.60
CA LEU A 102 10.12 2.39 8.81
C LEU A 102 10.90 3.06 9.94
N PHE A 103 11.16 2.33 11.02
CA PHE A 103 11.71 2.91 12.24
C PHE A 103 13.22 2.76 12.38
N ASN A 104 13.82 1.73 11.81
CA ASN A 104 15.22 1.42 12.03
C ASN A 104 16.10 1.92 10.89
N ARG A 105 17.24 2.54 11.24
CA ARG A 105 18.25 2.87 10.25
C ARG A 105 19.10 1.66 9.89
N PRO A 106 19.67 1.60 8.66
CA PRO A 106 20.70 0.64 8.34
C PRO A 106 21.82 0.66 9.38
N LEU A 107 22.26 -0.54 9.76
CA LEU A 107 23.44 -0.73 10.59
C LEU A 107 24.69 -0.45 9.75
N THR A 108 25.68 0.15 10.36
CA THR A 108 27.04 0.18 9.82
C THR A 108 27.70 -1.19 9.94
N ASP A 109 28.78 -1.45 9.19
CA ASP A 109 29.48 -2.74 9.24
C ASP A 109 29.91 -3.11 10.68
N THR A 110 30.42 -2.13 11.44
CA THR A 110 30.79 -2.34 12.86
C THR A 110 29.60 -2.67 13.75
N GLU A 111 28.44 -2.05 13.50
CA GLU A 111 27.21 -2.34 14.25
C GLU A 111 26.62 -3.70 13.86
N LEU A 112 26.77 -4.11 12.60
CA LEU A 112 26.38 -5.41 12.12
C LEU A 112 27.23 -6.52 12.75
N GLU A 113 28.55 -6.34 12.80
CA GLU A 113 29.46 -7.25 13.50
C GLU A 113 29.11 -7.36 14.99
N ALA A 114 28.86 -6.22 15.66
CA ALA A 114 28.45 -6.19 17.06
C ALA A 114 27.10 -6.89 17.29
N LYS A 115 26.14 -6.73 16.36
CA LYS A 115 24.86 -7.42 16.40
C LYS A 115 25.03 -8.94 16.27
N VAL A 116 25.82 -9.40 15.30
CA VAL A 116 26.11 -10.82 15.12
C VAL A 116 26.78 -11.40 16.37
N GLU A 117 27.75 -10.71 16.95
CA GLU A 117 28.43 -11.17 18.17
C GLU A 117 27.47 -11.24 19.38
N ALA A 118 26.58 -10.27 19.53
CA ALA A 118 25.56 -10.28 20.59
C ALA A 118 24.58 -11.46 20.40
N GLU A 119 24.10 -11.69 19.19
CA GLU A 119 23.20 -12.80 18.86
C GLU A 119 23.85 -14.18 19.09
N LEU A 120 25.13 -14.34 18.73
CA LEU A 120 25.90 -15.55 19.00
C LEU A 120 26.06 -15.83 20.51
N LYS A 121 26.00 -14.79 21.35
CA LYS A 121 26.02 -14.89 22.82
C LYS A 121 24.62 -15.03 23.43
N GLY A 122 23.57 -15.13 22.60
CA GLY A 122 22.18 -15.18 23.05
C GLY A 122 21.67 -13.87 23.64
N GLN A 123 22.32 -12.74 23.33
CA GLN A 123 21.95 -11.40 23.79
C GLN A 123 21.20 -10.65 22.68
N SER A 124 20.30 -9.74 23.07
CA SER A 124 19.63 -8.85 22.12
C SER A 124 20.50 -7.64 21.78
N TYR A 125 20.44 -7.20 20.52
CA TYR A 125 21.09 -5.97 20.07
C TYR A 125 20.03 -4.87 19.86
N PRO A 126 20.16 -3.68 20.49
CA PRO A 126 19.23 -2.58 20.26
C PRO A 126 19.45 -1.98 18.88
N THR A 127 18.47 -2.10 17.99
CA THR A 127 18.55 -1.49 16.66
C THR A 127 18.36 0.04 16.77
N PRO A 128 19.24 0.84 16.18
CA PRO A 128 19.11 2.29 16.19
C PRO A 128 17.92 2.74 15.32
N THR A 129 17.10 3.64 15.86
CA THR A 129 15.94 4.19 15.15
C THR A 129 16.26 5.52 14.45
N TYR A 130 15.47 5.87 13.42
CA TYR A 130 15.54 7.17 12.74
C TYR A 130 15.06 8.34 13.59
N GLY A 131 14.28 8.08 14.64
CA GLY A 131 13.71 9.10 15.51
C GLY A 131 12.47 8.63 16.24
N THR A 132 11.66 9.59 16.70
CA THR A 132 10.35 9.32 17.29
C THR A 132 9.33 8.97 16.21
N GLU A 133 8.23 8.31 16.61
CA GLU A 133 7.12 8.00 15.71
C GLU A 133 6.61 9.23 14.96
N GLN A 134 6.47 10.37 15.64
CA GLN A 134 5.96 11.61 15.03
C GLN A 134 6.94 12.19 14.01
N GLN A 135 8.24 12.09 14.26
CA GLN A 135 9.28 12.54 13.31
C GLN A 135 9.26 11.68 12.05
N ILE A 136 9.19 10.35 12.21
CA ILE A 136 9.15 9.41 11.09
C ILE A 136 7.83 9.58 10.32
N LEU A 137 6.69 9.74 10.99
CA LEU A 137 5.40 9.98 10.33
C LEU A 137 5.43 11.26 9.49
N LEU A 138 6.04 12.34 10.00
CA LEU A 138 6.20 13.58 9.26
C LEU A 138 7.10 13.39 8.02
N GLN A 139 8.22 12.69 8.19
CA GLN A 139 9.13 12.37 7.10
C GLN A 139 8.43 11.54 6.00
N GLU A 140 7.73 10.47 6.39
CA GLU A 140 6.98 9.62 5.46
C GLU A 140 5.84 10.39 4.79
N SER A 141 5.16 11.27 5.52
CA SER A 141 4.12 12.14 4.96
C SER A 141 4.68 13.08 3.87
N GLN A 142 5.84 13.70 4.13
CA GLN A 142 6.52 14.57 3.17
C GLN A 142 7.04 13.79 1.95
N ALA A 143 7.61 12.60 2.18
CA ALA A 143 8.05 11.72 1.10
C ALA A 143 6.86 11.29 0.21
N ALA A 144 5.74 10.97 0.83
CA ALA A 144 4.49 10.68 0.13
C ALA A 144 3.98 11.89 -0.66
N ASP A 145 4.03 13.11 -0.12
CA ASP A 145 3.67 14.33 -0.86
C ASP A 145 4.54 14.54 -2.10
N VAL A 146 5.85 14.33 -1.98
CA VAL A 146 6.77 14.41 -3.13
C VAL A 146 6.46 13.34 -4.16
N PHE A 147 6.15 12.11 -3.74
CA PHE A 147 5.77 11.03 -4.64
C PHE A 147 4.45 11.33 -5.36
N TYR A 148 3.39 11.63 -4.63
CA TYR A 148 2.07 11.88 -5.21
C TYR A 148 2.04 13.15 -6.06
N GLY A 149 2.83 14.17 -5.69
CA GLY A 149 3.02 15.36 -6.52
C GLY A 149 3.65 15.03 -7.87
N LYS A 150 4.58 14.07 -7.94
CA LYS A 150 5.13 13.59 -9.23
C LYS A 150 4.06 12.85 -10.05
N VAL A 151 3.28 11.97 -9.42
CA VAL A 151 2.18 11.26 -10.10
C VAL A 151 1.17 12.25 -10.67
N GLU A 152 0.76 13.24 -9.86
CA GLU A 152 -0.16 14.31 -10.26
C GLU A 152 0.35 15.09 -11.47
N ASN A 153 1.62 15.50 -11.44
CA ASN A 153 2.25 16.23 -12.55
C ASN A 153 2.32 15.40 -13.84
N ASP A 154 2.36 14.07 -13.73
CA ASP A 154 2.39 13.17 -14.87
C ASP A 154 0.98 12.90 -15.45
N LEU A 155 -0.11 13.08 -14.68
CA LEU A 155 -1.49 12.76 -15.11
C LEU A 155 -1.87 13.38 -16.46
N PRO A 156 -1.62 14.68 -16.73
CA PRO A 156 -1.98 15.30 -18.01
C PRO A 156 -1.31 14.64 -19.23
N ASN A 157 -0.16 14.00 -19.04
CA ASN A 157 0.62 13.36 -20.09
C ASN A 157 0.30 11.87 -20.27
N MET A 158 -0.48 11.27 -19.36
CA MET A 158 -0.91 9.88 -19.48
C MET A 158 -1.99 9.74 -20.55
N THR A 159 -2.17 8.56 -21.12
CA THR A 159 -3.33 8.20 -21.95
C THR A 159 -4.52 7.79 -21.08
N VAL A 160 -5.73 7.71 -21.64
CA VAL A 160 -6.90 7.21 -20.89
C VAL A 160 -6.65 5.80 -20.32
N PRO A 161 -6.17 4.80 -21.07
CA PRO A 161 -5.84 3.49 -20.51
C PRO A 161 -4.83 3.54 -19.35
N GLN A 162 -3.84 4.42 -19.43
CA GLN A 162 -2.87 4.60 -18.34
C GLN A 162 -3.53 5.18 -17.08
N LEU A 163 -4.41 6.18 -17.23
CA LEU A 163 -5.16 6.74 -16.10
C LEU A 163 -6.08 5.71 -15.45
N VAL A 164 -6.77 4.87 -16.25
CA VAL A 164 -7.60 3.77 -15.72
C VAL A 164 -6.74 2.81 -14.90
N LYS A 165 -5.56 2.44 -15.40
CA LYS A 165 -4.65 1.57 -14.66
C LYS A 165 -4.10 2.22 -13.38
N VAL A 166 -3.80 3.51 -13.41
CA VAL A 166 -3.38 4.25 -12.21
C VAL A 166 -4.50 4.28 -11.17
N ARG A 167 -5.74 4.53 -11.59
CA ARG A 167 -6.93 4.47 -10.72
C ARG A 167 -7.10 3.10 -10.09
N GLU A 168 -6.94 2.03 -10.89
CA GLU A 168 -7.00 0.65 -10.43
C GLU A 168 -5.91 0.34 -9.39
N ASN A 169 -4.66 0.70 -9.67
CA ASN A 169 -3.55 0.51 -8.75
C ASN A 169 -3.78 1.24 -7.40
N PHE A 170 -4.35 2.45 -7.42
CA PHE A 170 -4.69 3.14 -6.18
C PHE A 170 -5.81 2.44 -5.41
N THR A 171 -6.81 1.90 -6.09
CA THR A 171 -7.86 1.12 -5.43
C THR A 171 -7.31 -0.15 -4.79
N LEU A 172 -6.40 -0.87 -5.47
CA LEU A 172 -5.71 -2.00 -4.89
C LEU A 172 -4.88 -1.61 -3.65
N SER A 173 -4.14 -0.50 -3.72
CA SER A 173 -3.41 0.02 -2.56
C SER A 173 -4.33 0.33 -1.38
N LEU A 174 -5.50 0.93 -1.61
CA LEU A 174 -6.48 1.21 -0.55
C LEU A 174 -7.01 -0.07 0.10
N VAL A 175 -7.28 -1.11 -0.71
CA VAL A 175 -7.69 -2.42 -0.23
C VAL A 175 -6.60 -3.06 0.62
N MET A 176 -5.34 -3.01 0.19
CA MET A 176 -4.20 -3.54 0.94
C MET A 176 -3.98 -2.80 2.27
N ILE A 177 -4.09 -1.46 2.26
CA ILE A 177 -4.04 -0.66 3.49
C ILE A 177 -5.15 -1.09 4.44
N ARG A 178 -6.38 -1.25 3.94
CA ARG A 178 -7.51 -1.69 4.77
C ARG A 178 -7.30 -3.09 5.32
N PHE A 179 -6.78 -4.00 4.51
CA PHE A 179 -6.44 -5.36 4.92
C PHE A 179 -5.41 -5.39 6.06
N ILE A 180 -4.38 -4.54 5.99
CA ILE A 180 -3.39 -4.40 7.08
C ILE A 180 -4.01 -3.78 8.33
N ILE A 181 -4.92 -2.81 8.19
CA ILE A 181 -5.65 -2.24 9.34
C ILE A 181 -6.46 -3.32 10.06
N ASP A 182 -7.15 -4.18 9.30
CA ASP A 182 -8.05 -5.19 9.86
C ASP A 182 -7.29 -6.37 10.50
N TYR A 183 -6.18 -6.80 9.90
CA TYR A 183 -5.51 -8.06 10.28
C TYR A 183 -4.06 -7.93 10.74
N GLY A 184 -3.38 -6.85 10.39
CA GLY A 184 -1.97 -6.59 10.70
C GLY A 184 -1.73 -5.55 11.80
N ASN A 185 -2.79 -4.97 12.37
CA ASN A 185 -2.67 -3.99 13.45
C ASN A 185 -2.30 -4.69 14.78
N THR A 186 -1.05 -4.54 15.18
CA THR A 186 -0.48 -5.07 16.43
C THR A 186 0.33 -3.98 17.12
N SER A 187 0.59 -4.12 18.44
CA SER A 187 1.47 -3.19 19.18
C SER A 187 2.85 -3.02 18.55
N ASP A 188 3.36 -4.10 17.97
CA ASP A 188 4.67 -4.16 17.32
C ASP A 188 4.60 -4.02 15.78
N GLY A 189 3.42 -3.70 15.25
CA GLY A 189 3.18 -3.53 13.81
C GLY A 189 3.33 -2.08 13.34
N VAL A 190 3.04 -1.84 12.07
CA VAL A 190 2.94 -0.47 11.53
C VAL A 190 1.87 0.30 12.33
N PRO A 191 2.20 1.46 12.92
CA PRO A 191 1.21 2.23 13.66
C PRO A 191 0.05 2.66 12.76
N ILE A 192 -1.17 2.64 13.32
CA ILE A 192 -2.39 3.00 12.60
C ILE A 192 -2.32 4.41 11.98
N SER A 193 -1.57 5.33 12.60
CA SER A 193 -1.34 6.69 12.10
C SER A 193 -0.69 6.72 10.71
N PHE A 194 0.25 5.82 10.43
CA PHE A 194 0.88 5.68 9.10
C PHE A 194 -0.09 5.14 8.07
N LEU A 195 -0.86 4.11 8.44
CA LEU A 195 -1.84 3.48 7.55
C LEU A 195 -2.96 4.47 7.18
N VAL A 196 -3.44 5.26 8.15
CA VAL A 196 -4.44 6.31 7.92
C VAL A 196 -3.87 7.41 7.01
N MET A 197 -2.64 7.89 7.28
CA MET A 197 -1.97 8.88 6.44
C MET A 197 -1.81 8.39 4.99
N ALA A 198 -1.36 7.15 4.80
CA ALA A 198 -1.21 6.53 3.48
C ALA A 198 -2.56 6.43 2.75
N ARG A 199 -3.62 6.02 3.45
CA ARG A 199 -4.99 5.95 2.91
C ARG A 199 -5.47 7.31 2.44
N GLU A 200 -5.36 8.35 3.27
CA GLU A 200 -5.82 9.70 2.95
C GLU A 200 -5.14 10.26 1.71
N LYS A 201 -3.81 10.11 1.62
CA LYS A 201 -3.05 10.58 0.44
C LYS A 201 -3.39 9.78 -0.82
N ALA A 202 -3.58 8.45 -0.71
CA ALA A 202 -3.99 7.60 -1.81
C ALA A 202 -5.40 7.94 -2.33
N VAL A 203 -6.36 8.24 -1.44
CA VAL A 203 -7.70 8.72 -1.81
C VAL A 203 -7.60 10.06 -2.56
N ALA A 204 -6.78 11.00 -2.05
CA ALA A 204 -6.63 12.32 -2.66
C ALA A 204 -6.09 12.24 -4.10
N ILE A 205 -5.02 11.47 -4.34
CA ILE A 205 -4.49 11.32 -5.71
C ILE A 205 -5.47 10.57 -6.62
N ARG A 206 -6.20 9.57 -6.10
CA ARG A 206 -7.23 8.85 -6.85
C ARG A 206 -8.34 9.78 -7.31
N GLN A 207 -8.76 10.73 -6.48
CA GLN A 207 -9.72 11.77 -6.88
C GLN A 207 -9.18 12.64 -8.02
N LYS A 208 -7.90 13.00 -8.01
CA LYS A 208 -7.27 13.74 -9.12
C LYS A 208 -7.25 12.94 -10.42
N VAL A 209 -7.03 11.62 -10.34
CA VAL A 209 -7.14 10.72 -11.50
C VAL A 209 -8.58 10.71 -12.05
N ASN A 210 -9.60 10.64 -11.17
CA ASN A 210 -11.01 10.72 -11.59
C ASN A 210 -11.29 12.04 -12.33
N LEU A 211 -10.82 13.17 -11.80
CA LEU A 211 -10.99 14.48 -12.44
C LEU A 211 -10.36 14.53 -13.84
N GLU A 212 -9.17 13.97 -14.00
CA GLU A 212 -8.49 13.94 -15.30
C GLU A 212 -9.18 12.99 -16.30
N LEU A 213 -9.75 11.86 -15.84
CA LEU A 213 -10.59 10.98 -16.66
C LEU A 213 -11.87 11.69 -17.13
N ILE A 214 -12.57 12.37 -16.21
CA ILE A 214 -13.80 13.12 -16.51
C ILE A 214 -13.51 14.25 -17.50
N LYS A 215 -12.42 15.00 -17.31
CA LYS A 215 -11.98 16.07 -18.22
C LYS A 215 -11.77 15.58 -19.65
N ARG A 216 -11.43 14.30 -19.84
CA ARG A 216 -11.25 13.65 -21.15
C ARG A 216 -12.52 13.02 -21.71
N GLY A 217 -13.67 13.25 -21.07
CA GLY A 217 -14.97 12.77 -21.51
C GLY A 217 -15.24 11.30 -21.19
N VAL A 218 -14.46 10.67 -20.30
CA VAL A 218 -14.75 9.30 -19.84
C VAL A 218 -15.99 9.34 -18.96
N LYS A 219 -16.99 8.52 -19.30
CA LYS A 219 -18.29 8.43 -18.60
C LYS A 219 -18.57 7.07 -17.96
N SER A 220 -17.73 6.07 -18.23
CA SER A 220 -17.85 4.71 -17.70
C SER A 220 -16.48 4.04 -17.66
N LEU A 221 -16.28 3.11 -16.72
CA LEU A 221 -15.01 2.44 -16.41
C LEU A 221 -15.21 0.96 -16.14
#